data_AF-A0A383CDI6-F1
#
_entry.id   AF-A0A383CDI6-F1
#
_cell.length_a   1.000
_cell.length_b   1.000
_cell.length_c   1.000
_cell.angle_alpha   90.00
_cell.angle_beta   90.00
_cell.angle_gamma   90.00
#
_symmetry.space_group_name_H-M   'P 1'
#
loop_
_entity.id
_entity.type
_entity.pdbx_description
1 polymer ?
#
loop_
_entity_poly.entity_id
_entity_poly.type
_entity_poly.pdbx_seq_one_letter_code
_entity_poly.pdbx_strand_id
1 'polypeptide(L)' 'LAKGLEAEDAIGQAKEFVTEAIRRSFPIGQGHGPLNHFYKLWQ' A
#
# COMPACT_ATOMS: atom_id res chain seq x y z
N LEU A 1 -15.06 -6.15 3.32
CA LEU A 1 -14.51 -4.82 3.75
C LEU A 1 -15.59 -3.74 3.59
N ALA A 2 -15.45 -2.54 4.20
CA ALA A 2 -16.46 -1.45 4.17
C ALA A 2 -16.98 -1.05 2.77
N LYS A 3 -16.30 -1.49 1.72
CA LYS A 3 -16.69 -1.38 0.31
C LYS A 3 -17.63 -2.49 -0.19
N GLY A 4 -18.15 -3.36 0.69
CA GLY A 4 -19.08 -4.45 0.33
C GLY A 4 -18.43 -5.69 -0.31
N LEU A 5 -17.10 -5.75 -0.38
CA LEU A 5 -16.38 -6.90 -0.96
C LEU A 5 -16.42 -8.13 -0.04
N GLU A 6 -16.50 -9.31 -0.68
CA GLU A 6 -16.20 -10.60 -0.06
C GLU A 6 -14.81 -10.58 0.59
N ALA A 7 -14.64 -11.38 1.64
CA ALA A 7 -13.44 -11.33 2.46
C ALA A 7 -12.16 -11.64 1.66
N GLU A 8 -12.20 -12.63 0.78
CA GLU A 8 -11.05 -13.03 -0.04
C GLU A 8 -10.62 -11.91 -0.98
N ASP A 9 -11.57 -11.31 -1.73
CA ASP A 9 -11.31 -10.19 -2.63
C ASP A 9 -10.77 -8.96 -1.89
N ALA A 10 -11.39 -8.65 -0.75
CA ALA A 10 -10.97 -7.59 0.15
C ALA A 10 -9.49 -7.73 0.57
N ILE A 11 -9.11 -8.94 0.98
CA ILE A 11 -7.74 -9.25 1.41
C ILE A 11 -6.79 -9.18 0.21
N GLY A 12 -7.18 -9.72 -0.95
CA GLY A 12 -6.40 -9.66 -2.18
C GLY A 12 -6.06 -8.21 -2.56
N GLN A 13 -7.08 -7.34 -2.63
CA GLN A 13 -6.90 -5.91 -2.92
C GLN A 13 -6.05 -5.19 -1.88
N ALA A 14 -6.22 -5.51 -0.59
CA ALA A 14 -5.41 -4.92 0.47
C ALA A 14 -3.93 -5.30 0.35
N LYS A 15 -3.63 -6.57 0.04
CA LYS A 15 -2.25 -7.06 -0.15
C LYS A 15 -1.58 -6.41 -1.35
N GLU A 16 -2.29 -6.30 -2.47
CA GLU A 16 -1.78 -5.61 -3.65
C GLU A 16 -1.45 -4.15 -3.33
N PHE A 17 -2.37 -3.46 -2.66
CA PHE A 17 -2.19 -2.06 -2.27
C PHE A 17 -0.93 -1.85 -1.40
N VAL A 18 -0.79 -2.63 -0.32
CA VAL A 18 0.34 -2.49 0.61
C VAL A 18 1.66 -2.88 -0.06
N THR A 19 1.66 -3.88 -0.92
CA THR A 19 2.87 -4.29 -1.66
C THR A 19 3.39 -3.18 -2.56
N GLU A 20 2.51 -2.52 -3.32
CA GLU A 20 2.89 -1.40 -4.17
C GLU A 20 3.33 -0.17 -3.36
N ALA A 21 2.67 0.09 -2.24
CA ALA A 21 3.06 1.18 -1.35
C ALA A 21 4.47 0.96 -0.77
N ILE A 22 4.84 -0.29 -0.44
CA ILE A 22 6.20 -0.65 0.01
C ILE A 22 7.21 -0.50 -1.13
N ARG A 23 6.90 -0.96 -2.34
CA ARG A 23 7.77 -0.82 -3.52
C ARG A 23 8.10 0.65 -3.84
N ARG A 24 7.19 1.55 -3.50
CA ARG A 24 7.31 3.01 -3.70
C ARG A 24 7.63 3.76 -2.41
N SER A 25 8.28 3.12 -1.44
CA SER A 25 8.64 3.72 -0.15
C SER A 25 9.48 4.99 -0.31
N PHE A 26 9.35 5.93 0.62
CA PHE A 26 10.13 7.17 0.61
C PHE A 26 11.59 6.93 1.03
N PRO A 27 12.59 7.46 0.30
CA PRO A 27 14.00 7.34 0.70
C PRO A 27 14.36 8.39 1.76
N ILE A 28 13.76 8.27 2.96
CA ILE A 28 13.95 9.22 4.06
C ILE A 28 14.57 8.56 5.30
N GLY A 29 15.48 9.28 5.95
CA GLY A 29 16.23 8.80 7.11
C GLY A 29 17.47 7.97 6.73
N GLN A 30 18.03 7.24 7.71
CA GLN A 30 19.23 6.41 7.54
C GLN A 30 18.92 4.89 7.54
N GLY A 31 17.64 4.51 7.50
CA GLY A 31 17.19 3.11 7.54
C GLY A 31 16.17 2.81 6.44
N HIS A 32 15.34 1.78 6.65
CA HIS A 32 14.23 1.48 5.75
C HIS A 32 13.16 2.56 5.84
N GLY A 33 12.90 3.23 4.71
CA GLY A 33 11.89 4.26 4.62
C GLY A 33 10.46 3.71 4.77
N PRO A 34 9.50 4.56 5.19
CA PRO A 34 8.12 4.15 5.32
C PRO A 34 7.49 3.89 3.94
N LEU A 35 6.49 3.00 3.90
CA LEU A 35 5.68 2.78 2.70
C LEU A 35 4.93 4.06 2.28
N ASN A 36 4.70 4.22 0.99
CA ASN A 36 3.99 5.36 0.44
C ASN A 36 2.48 5.08 0.34
N HIS A 37 1.70 5.55 1.31
CA HIS A 37 0.25 5.39 1.34
C HIS A 37 -0.45 6.05 0.14
N PHE A 38 0.14 7.11 -0.41
CA PHE A 38 -0.43 7.92 -1.48
C PHE A 38 0.24 7.66 -2.83
N TYR A 39 0.84 6.48 -3.01
CA TYR A 39 1.58 6.14 -4.22
C TYR A 39 0.75 6.20 -5.52
N LYS A 40 -0.58 6.16 -5.40
CA LYS A 40 -1.52 6.30 -6.52
C LYS A 40 -1.85 7.76 -6.87
N LEU A 41 -1.54 8.71 -5.98
CA LEU A 41 -1.88 10.11 -6.16
C LEU A 41 -0.67 10.93 -6.60
N TRP A 42 0.52 10.67 -6.04
CA TRP A 42 1.72 11.48 -6.27
C TRP A 42 2.98 10.60 -6.47
N GLN A 43 4.03 11.17 -7.09
CA GLN A 43 5.34 10.52 -7.32
C GLN A 43 6.47 11.29 -6.65
#